data_AF-A0A9P7DHL3-F1
#
_entry.id   AF-A0A9P7DHL3-F1
#
_cell.length_a   1.000
_cell.length_b   1.000
_cell.length_c   1.000
_cell.angle_alpha   90.00
_cell.angle_beta   90.00
_cell.angle_gamma   90.00
#
_symmetry.space_group_name_H-M   'P 1'
#
loop_
_entity.id
_entity.type
_entity.pdbx_description
1 polymer ?
#
loop_
_entity_poly.entity_id
_entity_poly.type
_entity_poly.pdbx_seq_one_letter_code
_entity_poly.pdbx_strand_id
1 'polypeptide(L)'
;IDVIYQWPGYPSFTKQIASKDWKKTRSPNTRQRLAIKVADAVQSFFKKHANTLCDPPNSTWRIGPNGIRIEHLALVSLHRVSQGSWQPKLCLLHGDAQQ
;
A
#
# COMPACT_ATOMS: atom_id res chain seq x y z
N ILE A 1 -3.14 14.25 -1.38
CA ILE A 1 -3.94 13.13 -0.87
C ILE A 1 -2.99 12.30 -0.04
N ASP A 2 -3.27 12.15 1.24
CA ASP A 2 -2.41 11.38 2.14
C ASP A 2 -2.90 9.94 2.15
N VAL A 3 -1.97 9.01 1.96
CA VAL A 3 -2.24 7.58 2.04
C VAL A 3 -1.50 7.00 3.22
N ILE A 4 -2.26 6.47 4.17
CA ILE A 4 -1.77 5.96 5.45
C ILE A 4 -1.81 4.44 5.41
N TYR A 5 -0.70 3.82 5.78
CA TYR A 5 -0.53 2.38 5.86
C TYR A 5 -0.13 1.99 7.27
N GLN A 6 -0.85 1.02 7.83
CA GLN A 6 -0.52 0.38 9.09
C GLN A 6 -0.30 -1.08 8.80
N TRP A 7 0.97 -1.47 8.71
CA TRP A 7 1.36 -2.85 8.46
C TRP A 7 1.90 -3.44 9.76
N PRO A 8 1.38 -4.59 10.25
CA PRO A 8 1.77 -5.12 11.54
C PRO A 8 3.27 -5.41 11.63
N GLY A 9 3.91 -4.99 12.72
CA GLY A 9 5.35 -5.14 12.94
C GLY A 9 6.25 -4.17 12.17
N TYR A 10 5.67 -3.10 11.60
CA TYR A 10 6.41 -2.02 10.94
C TYR A 10 5.87 -0.65 11.36
N PRO A 11 6.69 0.42 11.33
CA PRO A 11 6.23 1.77 11.63
C PRO A 11 5.12 2.23 10.67
N SER A 12 4.19 3.03 11.19
CA SER A 12 3.16 3.69 10.37
C SER A 12 3.81 4.47 9.23
N PHE A 13 3.30 4.25 8.02
CA PHE A 13 3.83 4.89 6.81
C PHE A 13 2.78 5.78 6.18
N THR A 14 3.14 7.04 5.96
CA THR A 14 2.31 8.01 5.26
C THR A 14 3.02 8.44 3.98
N LYS A 15 2.35 8.31 2.84
CA LYS A 15 2.83 8.85 1.56
C LYS A 15 1.87 9.88 1.03
N GLN A 16 2.38 11.07 0.76
CA GLN A 16 1.62 12.12 0.09
C GLN A 16 1.59 11.84 -1.41
N ILE A 17 0.38 11.82 -1.95
CA ILE A 17 0.09 11.65 -3.36
C ILE A 17 -0.42 12.99 -3.91
N ALA A 18 0.20 13.48 -4.98
CA ALA A 18 -0.24 14.69 -5.65
C ALA A 18 -1.70 14.56 -6.10
N SER A 19 -2.55 15.45 -5.58
CA SER A 19 -4.00 15.50 -5.89
C SER A 19 -4.30 16.11 -7.25
N LYS A 20 -3.41 16.98 -7.75
CA LYS A 20 -3.53 17.66 -9.04
C LYS A 20 -2.64 16.95 -10.06
N ASP A 21 -3.24 16.54 -11.18
CA ASP A 21 -2.49 16.24 -12.39
C ASP A 21 -2.15 17.57 -13.08
N TRP A 22 -0.87 17.85 -13.29
CA TRP A 22 -0.38 18.99 -14.08
C TRP A 22 -0.60 18.82 -15.60
N LYS A 23 -1.51 17.94 -16.03
CA LYS A 23 -1.81 17.76 -17.46
C LYS A 23 -2.68 18.91 -17.98
N LYS A 24 -2.33 19.40 -19.17
CA LYS A 24 -3.02 20.49 -19.92
C LYS A 24 -4.52 20.19 -20.17
N THR A 25 -4.93 18.92 -20.12
CA THR A 25 -6.31 18.47 -20.28
C THR A 25 -6.84 17.91 -18.96
N ARG A 26 -7.83 18.59 -18.35
CA ARG A 26 -8.56 18.13 -17.16
C ARG A 26 -9.27 16.81 -17.49
N SER A 27 -8.69 15.70 -17.07
CA SER A 27 -9.43 14.44 -16.92
C SER A 27 -9.82 14.31 -15.46
N PRO A 28 -11.05 13.88 -15.13
CA PRO A 28 -11.41 13.56 -13.75
C PRO A 28 -10.35 12.64 -13.15
N ASN A 29 -9.96 12.89 -11.89
CA ASN A 29 -9.19 11.90 -11.13
C ASN A 29 -10.10 10.68 -10.95
N THR A 30 -10.03 9.76 -11.90
CA THR A 30 -10.80 8.53 -11.84
C THR A 30 -10.28 7.68 -10.68
N ARG A 31 -11.18 6.90 -10.07
CA ARG A 31 -10.81 5.89 -9.05
C ARG A 31 -9.62 5.03 -9.49
N GLN A 32 -9.50 4.78 -10.79
CA GLN A 32 -8.37 4.10 -11.42
C GLN A 32 -7.02 4.79 -11.19
N ARG A 33 -6.88 6.11 -11.42
CA ARG A 33 -5.61 6.81 -11.20
C ARG A 33 -5.21 6.84 -9.73
N LEU A 34 -6.19 7.01 -8.84
CA LEU A 34 -5.94 6.94 -7.42
C LEU A 34 -5.46 5.54 -7.03
N ALA A 35 -6.10 4.48 -7.54
CA ALA A 35 -5.69 3.10 -7.31
C ALA A 35 -4.26 2.83 -7.81
N ILE A 36 -3.87 3.33 -8.98
CA ILE A 36 -2.49 3.20 -9.50
C ILE A 36 -1.50 3.90 -8.56
N LYS A 37 -1.75 5.17 -8.21
CA LYS A 37 -0.86 5.93 -7.32
C LYS A 37 -0.75 5.29 -5.92
N VAL A 38 -1.83 4.67 -5.43
CA VAL A 38 -1.83 3.86 -4.19
C VAL A 38 -1.01 2.60 -4.38
N ALA A 39 -1.18 1.84 -5.46
CA ALA A 39 -0.40 0.65 -5.74
C ALA A 39 1.11 0.94 -5.78
N ASP A 40 1.51 2.05 -6.43
CA ASP A 40 2.90 2.51 -6.44
C ASP A 40 3.40 2.86 -5.03
N ALA A 41 2.54 3.43 -4.19
CA ALA A 41 2.84 3.71 -2.79
C ALA A 41 3.06 2.42 -1.98
N VAL A 42 2.20 1.40 -2.16
CA VAL A 42 2.36 0.08 -1.53
C VAL A 42 3.66 -0.58 -2.00
N GLN A 43 3.92 -0.58 -3.30
CA GLN A 43 5.15 -1.16 -3.85
C GLN A 43 6.40 -0.48 -3.29
N SER A 44 6.39 0.86 -3.17
CA SER A 44 7.49 1.62 -2.56
C SER A 44 7.70 1.22 -1.10
N PHE A 45 6.61 1.08 -0.33
CA PHE A 45 6.65 0.64 1.06
C PHE A 45 7.27 -0.77 1.18
N PHE A 46 6.82 -1.71 0.35
CA PHE A 46 7.34 -3.07 0.33
C PHE A 46 8.83 -3.13 -0.02
N LYS A 47 9.26 -2.38 -1.04
CA LYS A 47 10.68 -2.29 -1.43
C LYS A 47 11.54 -1.71 -0.30
N LYS A 48 11.06 -0.66 0.38
CA LYS A 48 11.77 -0.03 1.49
C LYS A 48 11.96 -0.98 2.69
N HIS A 49 10.95 -1.81 2.95
CA HIS A 49 10.90 -2.65 4.15
C HIS A 49 11.24 -4.13 3.92
N ALA A 50 11.59 -4.53 2.69
CA ALA A 50 11.95 -5.91 2.32
C ALA A 50 13.12 -6.50 3.12
N ASN A 51 14.04 -5.63 3.58
CA ASN A 51 15.20 -6.02 4.38
C ASN A 51 15.09 -5.53 5.84
N THR A 52 13.96 -4.96 6.24
CA THR A 52 13.74 -4.50 7.61
C THR A 52 13.20 -5.65 8.46
N LEU A 53 13.69 -5.74 9.70
CA LEU A 53 13.17 -6.70 10.68
C LEU A 53 11.71 -6.38 11.00
N CYS A 54 10.89 -7.42 11.12
CA CYS A 54 9.51 -7.32 11.55
C CYS A 54 9.46 -7.47 13.08
N ASP A 55 8.81 -6.53 13.75
CA ASP A 55 8.76 -6.54 15.22
C ASP A 55 7.88 -7.70 15.74
N PRO A 56 8.41 -8.55 16.66
CA PRO A 56 7.61 -9.57 17.35
C PRO A 56 6.41 -8.95 18.08
N PRO A 57 5.24 -9.63 18.17
CA PRO A 57 4.98 -11.00 17.74
C PRO A 57 4.55 -11.14 16.27
N ASN A 58 4.67 -10.09 15.45
CA ASN A 58 4.04 -10.01 14.13
C ASN A 58 4.83 -10.68 12.99
N SER A 59 5.66 -11.69 13.29
CA SER A 59 6.56 -12.32 12.30
C SER A 59 5.84 -12.87 11.06
N THR A 60 4.56 -13.23 11.17
CA THR A 60 3.70 -13.66 10.06
C THR A 60 3.43 -12.55 9.03
N TRP A 61 3.59 -11.29 9.44
CA TRP A 61 3.44 -10.09 8.61
C TRP A 61 4.77 -9.60 8.04
N ARG A 62 5.86 -10.36 8.16
CA ARG A 62 7.16 -9.97 7.62
C ARG A 62 7.06 -9.66 6.12
N ILE A 63 7.63 -8.56 5.69
CA ILE A 63 7.79 -8.17 4.29
C ILE A 63 9.13 -8.68 3.77
N GLY A 64 9.15 -9.24 2.57
CA GLY A 64 10.38 -9.64 1.88
C GLY A 64 10.32 -11.03 1.25
N PRO A 65 11.47 -11.56 0.79
CA PRO A 65 11.53 -12.85 0.09
C PRO A 65 10.99 -14.03 0.91
N ASN A 66 11.24 -14.04 2.22
CA ASN A 66 10.79 -15.07 3.16
C ASN A 66 9.50 -14.66 3.89
N GLY A 67 8.66 -13.86 3.25
CA GLY A 67 7.45 -13.31 3.84
C GLY A 67 6.47 -12.84 2.78
N ILE A 68 5.69 -11.81 3.11
CA ILE A 68 4.70 -11.23 2.22
C ILE A 68 5.41 -10.38 1.18
N ARG A 69 5.13 -10.68 -0.10
CA ARG A 69 5.60 -9.93 -1.27
C ARG A 69 4.44 -9.14 -1.87
N ILE A 70 4.77 -8.15 -2.69
CA ILE A 70 3.75 -7.29 -3.30
C ILE A 70 2.77 -8.06 -4.19
N GLU A 71 3.22 -9.15 -4.84
CA GLU A 71 2.36 -10.02 -5.66
C GLU A 71 1.39 -10.87 -4.86
N HIS A 72 1.61 -11.03 -3.55
CA HIS A 72 0.66 -11.69 -2.66
C HIS A 72 -0.47 -10.73 -2.24
N LEU A 73 -0.47 -9.47 -2.72
CA LEU A 73 -1.44 -8.47 -2.32
C LEU A 73 -2.40 -8.07 -3.44
N ALA A 74 -3.66 -7.94 -3.06
CA ALA A 74 -4.67 -7.25 -3.84
C ALA A 74 -5.14 -5.98 -3.13
N LEU A 75 -5.23 -4.88 -3.88
CA LEU A 75 -5.93 -3.68 -3.45
C LEU A 75 -7.44 -3.89 -3.63
N VAL A 76 -8.16 -4.06 -2.51
CA VAL A 76 -9.59 -4.39 -2.52
C VAL A 76 -10.46 -3.14 -2.55
N SER A 77 -10.11 -2.13 -1.74
CA SER A 77 -10.88 -0.90 -1.66
C SER A 77 -10.03 0.28 -1.18
N LEU A 78 -10.53 1.48 -1.43
CA LEU A 78 -9.98 2.73 -0.92
C LEU A 78 -11.04 3.41 -0.06
N HIS A 79 -10.76 3.55 1.23
CA HIS A 79 -11.65 4.21 2.18
C HIS A 79 -11.20 5.65 2.40
N ARG A 80 -12.11 6.61 2.29
CA ARG A 80 -11.83 8.00 2.67
C ARG A 80 -11.95 8.13 4.18
N VAL A 81 -10.82 8.37 4.86
CA VAL A 81 -10.76 8.48 6.33
C VAL A 81 -11.04 9.91 6.79
N SER A 82 -10.58 10.90 6.03
CA SER A 82 -10.87 12.32 6.24
C SER A 82 -10.75 13.09 4.92
N GLN A 83 -11.02 14.40 4.93
CA GLN A 83 -10.86 15.23 3.74
C GLN A 83 -9.39 15.21 3.29
N GLY A 84 -9.14 14.63 2.11
CA GLY A 84 -7.79 14.50 1.57
C GLY A 84 -7.00 13.29 2.06
N SER A 85 -7.54 12.47 2.98
CA SER A 85 -6.87 11.26 3.49
C SER A 85 -7.61 9.99 3.08
N TRP A 86 -6.86 9.05 2.52
CA TRP A 86 -7.38 7.78 2.02
C TRP A 86 -6.60 6.63 2.62
N GLN A 87 -7.30 5.59 3.05
CA GLN A 87 -6.71 4.36 3.57
C GLN A 87 -7.01 3.22 2.60
N PRO A 88 -5.98 2.53 2.09
CA PRO A 88 -6.17 1.37 1.26
C PRO A 88 -6.45 0.15 2.12
N LYS A 89 -7.41 -0.64 1.66
CA LYS A 89 -7.65 -1.99 2.19
C LYS A 89 -6.95 -2.99 1.28
N LEU A 90 -5.97 -3.67 1.87
CA LEU A 90 -5.22 -4.73 1.20
C LEU A 90 -5.71 -6.08 1.70
N CYS A 91 -5.75 -7.06 0.81
CA CYS A 91 -5.98 -8.46 1.16
C CYS A 91 -4.82 -9.31 0.65
N LEU A 92 -4.47 -10.33 1.42
CA LEU A 92 -3.57 -11.36 0.97
C LEU A 92 -4.32 -12.27 -0.02
N LEU A 93 -3.79 -12.37 -1.22
CA LEU A 93 -4.20 -13.39 -2.17
C LEU A 93 -3.70 -14.71 -1.62
N HIS A 94 -4.61 -15.65 -1.37
CA HIS A 94 -4.21 -17.01 -1.00
C HIS A 94 -3.68 -17.70 -2.26
N GLY A 95 -2.37 -17.61 -2.47
CA GLY A 95 -1.65 -18.27 -3.54
C GLY A 95 -0.24 -18.59 -3.03
N ASP A 96 -0.03 -19.88 -2.74
CA ASP A 96 1.26 -20.53 -2.50
C ASP A 96 2.04 -20.11 -1.25
N ALA A 97 1.40 -20.17 -0.08
CA ALA A 97 2.09 -20.29 1.20
C ALA A 97 2.07 -21.74 1.71
N GLN A 98 2.51 -22.69 0.88
CA GLN A 98 2.94 -24.01 1.32
C GLN A 98 4.09 -24.48 0.43
N GLN A 99 5.31 -24.44 0.96
CA GLN A 99 6.27 -25.55 0.94
C GLN A 99 7.37 -25.28 1.97
#